data_AF-A0A238KZE6-F1
#
_entry.id   AF-A0A238KZE6-F1
#
_cell.length_a   1.000
_cell.length_b   1.000
_cell.length_c   1.000
_cell.angle_alpha   90.00
_cell.angle_beta   90.00
_cell.angle_gamma   90.00
#
_symmetry.space_group_name_H-M   'P 1'
#
loop_
_entity.id
_entity.type
_entity.pdbx_description
1 polymer ?
#
loop_
_entity_poly.entity_id
_entity_poly.type
_entity_poly.pdbx_seq_one_letter_code
_entity_poly.pdbx_strand_id
1 'polypeptide(L)'
;MALGHNSEKATVTVESRLFNSLTKYRGERTCRENFTLPAGSTIGDVLQLWGLPRKEVFLCLKNGRDVTPGLVGADVNVNAVLEDGDVVAFSGPVPYSYGYGAPIV
;
A
#
# COMPACT_ATOMS: atom_id res chain seq x y z
N MET A 1 18.40 -32.24 -16.62
CA MET A 1 18.40 -31.30 -15.48
C MET A 1 17.62 -30.07 -15.92
N ALA A 2 16.44 -29.82 -15.36
CA ALA A 2 15.62 -28.66 -15.68
C ALA A 2 15.24 -27.99 -14.35
N LEU A 3 15.98 -26.95 -13.98
CA LEU A 3 15.73 -26.15 -12.78
C LEU A 3 15.54 -24.70 -13.24
N GLY A 4 14.36 -24.13 -12.99
CA GLY A 4 14.19 -22.69 -12.84
C GLY A 4 13.57 -21.87 -13.99
N HIS A 5 12.42 -22.26 -14.55
CA HIS A 5 11.66 -21.41 -15.50
C HIS A 5 10.20 -21.13 -15.12
N ASN A 6 9.75 -21.46 -13.90
CA ASN A 6 8.33 -21.29 -13.53
C ASN A 6 8.01 -20.02 -12.74
N SER A 7 9.00 -19.22 -12.37
CA SER A 7 8.80 -18.02 -11.53
C SER A 7 8.50 -16.75 -12.33
N GLU A 8 8.82 -16.71 -13.62
CA GLU A 8 8.63 -15.50 -14.47
C GLU A 8 7.15 -15.15 -14.75
N LYS A 9 6.22 -16.04 -14.43
CA LYS A 9 4.76 -15.82 -14.59
C LYS A 9 3.97 -15.93 -13.29
N ALA A 10 4.65 -16.06 -12.15
CA ALA A 10 3.96 -16.07 -10.87
C ALA A 10 3.33 -14.69 -10.66
N THR A 11 2.05 -14.66 -10.31
CA THR A 11 1.32 -13.45 -9.96
C THR A 11 0.83 -13.53 -8.53
N VAL A 12 0.72 -12.39 -7.87
CA VAL A 12 0.12 -12.23 -6.54
C VAL A 12 -1.13 -11.38 -6.66
N THR A 13 -2.19 -11.75 -5.96
CA THR A 13 -3.41 -10.95 -5.84
C THR A 13 -3.44 -10.31 -4.46
N VAL A 14 -3.51 -8.98 -4.43
CA VAL A 14 -3.57 -8.21 -3.18
C VAL A 14 -4.86 -7.42 -3.12
N GLU A 15 -5.39 -7.23 -1.92
CA GLU A 15 -6.47 -6.29 -1.68
C GLU A 15 -5.89 -4.95 -1.22
N SER A 16 -6.22 -3.88 -1.92
CA SER A 16 -5.84 -2.53 -1.54
C SER A 16 -7.04 -1.73 -1.04
N ARG A 17 -6.83 -0.90 -0.01
CA ARG A 17 -7.86 -0.07 0.62
C ARG A 17 -7.42 1.38 0.74
N LEU A 18 -8.31 2.31 0.46
CA LEU A 18 -8.10 3.75 0.61
C LEU A 18 -8.90 4.31 1.77
N PHE A 19 -8.28 5.16 2.58
CA PHE A 19 -8.89 5.81 3.73
C PHE A 19 -8.65 7.32 3.74
N ASN A 20 -9.48 8.04 4.50
CA ASN A 20 -9.39 9.48 4.73
C ASN A 20 -9.30 10.29 3.43
N SER A 21 -8.40 11.26 3.38
CA SER A 21 -8.21 12.15 2.24
C SER A 21 -7.76 11.43 0.97
N LEU A 22 -7.28 10.17 1.05
CA LEU A 22 -6.91 9.40 -0.14
C LEU A 22 -8.11 8.79 -0.87
N THR A 23 -9.29 8.72 -0.23
CA THR A 23 -10.51 8.23 -0.89
C THR A 23 -10.93 9.05 -2.12
N LYS A 24 -10.39 10.28 -2.27
CA LYS A 24 -10.57 11.13 -3.45
C LYS A 24 -9.88 10.58 -4.71
N TYR A 25 -8.85 9.74 -4.55
CA TYR A 25 -8.08 9.15 -5.66
C TYR A 25 -8.73 7.89 -6.27
N ARG A 26 -9.84 7.40 -5.69
CA ARG A 26 -10.49 6.18 -6.19
C ARG A 26 -11.01 6.30 -7.63
N GLY A 27 -11.32 7.53 -8.08
CA GLY A 27 -12.02 7.75 -9.35
C GLY A 27 -13.40 7.08 -9.34
N GLU A 28 -13.64 6.22 -10.33
CA GLU A 28 -14.88 5.42 -10.45
C GLU A 28 -14.86 4.12 -9.62
N ARG A 29 -13.70 3.79 -9.03
CA ARG A 29 -13.52 2.56 -8.24
C ARG A 29 -14.08 2.70 -6.84
N THR A 30 -14.26 1.57 -6.16
CA THR A 30 -14.49 1.52 -4.72
C THR A 30 -13.22 1.91 -3.95
N CYS A 31 -13.35 2.31 -2.68
CA CYS A 31 -12.19 2.51 -1.79
C CYS A 31 -11.49 1.19 -1.39
N ARG A 32 -11.86 0.07 -2.02
CA ARG A 32 -11.32 -1.26 -1.82
C ARG A 32 -11.26 -1.93 -3.19
N GLU A 33 -10.10 -2.38 -3.61
CA GLU A 33 -9.91 -2.99 -4.93
C GLU A 33 -8.88 -4.12 -4.85
N ASN A 34 -9.08 -5.16 -5.65
CA ASN A 34 -8.11 -6.25 -5.77
C ASN A 34 -7.23 -6.00 -7.00
N PHE A 35 -5.91 -6.07 -6.82
CA PHE A 35 -4.94 -5.99 -7.91
C PHE A 35 -4.22 -7.31 -8.07
N THR A 36 -4.14 -7.78 -9.31
CA THR A 36 -3.26 -8.90 -9.67
C THR A 36 -1.99 -8.32 -10.28
N LEU A 37 -0.85 -8.64 -9.65
CA LEU A 37 0.46 -8.08 -9.91
C LEU A 37 1.48 -9.20 -10.14
N PRO A 38 2.59 -8.97 -10.85
CA PRO A 38 3.70 -9.92 -10.90
C PRO A 38 4.24 -10.23 -9.50
N ALA A 39 4.65 -11.48 -9.25
CA ALA A 39 5.33 -11.83 -8.01
C ALA A 39 6.61 -11.00 -7.85
N GLY A 40 6.87 -10.53 -6.63
CA GLY A 40 7.94 -9.57 -6.35
C GLY A 40 7.53 -8.10 -6.49
N SER A 41 6.28 -7.82 -6.90
CA SER A 41 5.73 -6.46 -6.87
C SER A 41 5.70 -5.91 -5.44
N THR A 42 5.69 -4.60 -5.34
CA THR A 42 5.89 -3.85 -4.10
C THR A 42 4.70 -2.93 -3.81
N ILE A 43 4.70 -2.34 -2.63
CA ILE A 43 3.76 -1.27 -2.26
C ILE A 43 3.83 -0.09 -3.24
N GLY A 44 5.03 0.23 -3.75
CA GLY A 44 5.22 1.27 -4.76
C GLY A 44 4.42 1.02 -6.04
N ASP A 45 4.32 -0.24 -6.48
CA ASP A 45 3.55 -0.61 -7.67
C ASP A 45 2.04 -0.40 -7.44
N VAL A 46 1.54 -0.74 -6.25
CA VAL A 46 0.14 -0.50 -5.88
C VAL A 46 -0.17 1.01 -5.80
N LEU A 47 0.77 1.82 -5.29
CA LEU A 47 0.62 3.28 -5.30
C LEU A 47 0.47 3.83 -6.72
N GLN A 48 1.27 3.33 -7.66
CA GLN A 48 1.18 3.72 -9.07
C GLN A 48 -0.15 3.30 -9.70
N LEU A 49 -0.66 2.10 -9.40
CA LEU A 49 -1.97 1.63 -9.89
C LEU A 49 -3.15 2.47 -9.38
N TRP A 50 -3.06 3.00 -8.16
CA TRP A 50 -4.03 3.98 -7.68
C TRP A 50 -3.81 5.39 -8.22
N GLY A 51 -2.61 5.71 -8.72
CA GLY A 51 -2.21 7.07 -9.05
C GLY A 51 -2.01 7.95 -7.81
N LEU A 52 -1.62 7.35 -6.68
CA LEU A 52 -1.42 8.05 -5.42
C LEU A 52 -0.07 8.78 -5.40
N PRO A 53 -0.04 10.09 -5.12
CA PRO A 53 1.21 10.77 -4.82
C PRO A 53 1.75 10.27 -3.48
N ARG A 54 2.99 9.76 -3.45
CA ARG A 54 3.64 9.26 -2.22
C ARG A 54 3.56 10.26 -1.06
N LYS A 55 3.77 11.54 -1.34
CA LYS A 55 3.71 12.64 -0.35
C LYS A 55 2.35 12.82 0.33
N GLU A 56 1.27 12.29 -0.25
CA GLU A 56 -0.07 12.35 0.34
C GLU A 56 -0.39 11.13 1.21
N VAL A 57 0.44 10.09 1.16
CA VAL A 57 0.29 8.90 1.99
C VAL A 57 0.94 9.17 3.33
N PHE A 58 0.10 9.30 4.36
CA PHE A 58 0.54 9.55 5.72
C PHE A 58 0.81 8.25 6.48
N LEU A 59 0.04 7.20 6.17
CA LEU A 59 0.15 5.89 6.80
C LEU A 59 -0.13 4.80 5.78
N CYS A 60 0.68 3.74 5.81
CA CYS A 60 0.49 2.55 5.01
C CYS A 60 0.56 1.33 5.92
N LEU A 61 -0.45 0.45 5.85
CA LEU A 61 -0.47 -0.79 6.61
C LEU A 61 -0.45 -1.99 5.65
N LYS A 62 0.41 -2.97 5.93
CA LYS A 62 0.40 -4.29 5.30
C LYS A 62 -0.10 -5.31 6.33
N ASN A 63 -1.23 -5.96 6.06
CA ASN A 63 -1.88 -6.91 6.97
C ASN A 63 -2.07 -6.35 8.40
N GLY A 64 -2.41 -5.06 8.50
CA GLY A 64 -2.59 -4.36 9.77
C GLY A 64 -1.31 -3.91 10.48
N ARG A 65 -0.12 -4.15 9.90
CA ARG A 65 1.16 -3.67 10.44
C ARG A 65 1.64 -2.46 9.66
N ASP A 66 2.11 -1.45 10.38
CA ASP A 66 2.73 -0.28 9.78
C ASP A 66 4.03 -0.67 9.07
N VAL A 67 4.17 -0.18 7.84
CA VAL A 67 5.35 -0.39 6.99
C VAL A 67 6.11 0.92 6.74
N THR A 68 5.82 1.99 7.48
CA THR A 68 6.66 3.19 7.51
C THR A 68 7.94 2.90 8.32
N PRO A 69 9.14 3.10 7.74
CA PRO A 69 10.40 2.96 8.46
C PRO A 69 10.63 4.24 9.29
N GLY A 70 10.06 4.33 10.49
CA GLY A 70 10.34 5.44 11.41
C GLY A 70 9.18 5.84 12.32
N LEU A 71 9.24 7.09 12.81
CA LEU A 71 8.17 7.74 13.56
C LEU A 71 6.99 8.06 12.62
N VAL A 72 5.79 8.22 13.19
CA VAL A 72 4.56 8.60 12.47
C VAL A 72 4.81 9.82 11.58
N GLY A 73 4.53 9.69 10.28
CA GLY A 73 4.81 10.72 9.26
C GLY A 73 6.12 10.55 8.49
N ALA A 74 6.91 9.51 8.78
CA ALA A 74 8.05 9.10 7.95
C ALA A 74 7.60 8.52 6.61
N ASP A 75 8.49 8.58 5.63
CA ASP A 75 8.26 8.15 4.26
C ASP A 75 7.90 6.65 4.17
N VAL A 76 6.72 6.30 3.65
CA VAL A 76 6.28 4.90 3.46
C VAL A 76 7.36 4.04 2.79
N ASN A 77 7.59 2.82 3.30
CA ASN A 77 8.47 1.85 2.65
C ASN A 77 7.82 1.29 1.38
N VAL A 78 7.97 2.02 0.28
CA VAL A 78 7.47 1.63 -1.03
C VAL A 78 8.12 0.37 -1.58
N ASN A 79 9.28 -0.06 -1.04
CA ASN A 79 10.01 -1.24 -1.49
C ASN A 79 9.57 -2.53 -0.79
N ALA A 80 8.60 -2.46 0.14
CA ALA A 80 8.07 -3.64 0.79
C ALA A 80 7.39 -4.55 -0.25
N VAL A 81 7.89 -5.77 -0.38
CA VAL A 81 7.40 -6.78 -1.32
C VAL A 81 6.04 -7.33 -0.86
N LEU A 82 5.18 -7.58 -1.84
CA LEU A 82 3.85 -8.13 -1.68
C LEU A 82 3.83 -9.63 -1.95
N GLU A 83 3.02 -10.32 -1.17
CA GLU A 83 2.72 -11.74 -1.25
C GLU A 83 1.24 -11.91 -1.60
N ASP A 84 0.90 -13.10 -2.12
CA ASP A 84 -0.49 -13.40 -2.48
C ASP A 84 -1.40 -13.37 -1.25
N GLY A 85 -2.56 -12.72 -1.39
CA GLY A 85 -3.54 -12.53 -0.33
C GLY A 85 -3.27 -11.36 0.61
N ASP A 86 -2.17 -10.61 0.41
CA ASP A 86 -1.87 -9.44 1.24
C ASP A 86 -2.97 -8.37 1.15
N VAL A 87 -3.21 -7.73 2.29
CA VAL A 87 -4.09 -6.55 2.38
C VAL A 87 -3.25 -5.32 2.66
N VAL A 88 -3.31 -4.33 1.77
CA VAL A 88 -2.57 -3.06 1.88
C VAL A 88 -3.54 -1.91 2.04
N ALA A 89 -3.43 -1.17 3.14
CA ALA A 89 -4.25 0.01 3.39
C ALA A 89 -3.42 1.29 3.28
N PHE A 90 -3.91 2.24 2.50
CA PHE A 90 -3.34 3.58 2.37
C PHE A 90 -4.26 4.61 3.02
N SER A 91 -3.68 5.43 3.87
CA SER A 91 -4.39 6.51 4.55
C SER A 91 -3.64 7.81 4.38
N GLY A 92 -4.40 8.87 4.08
CA GLY A 92 -3.89 10.23 4.15
C GLY A 92 -3.88 10.72 5.61
N PRO A 93 -3.51 11.98 5.85
CA PRO A 93 -3.43 12.52 7.21
C PRO A 93 -4.71 12.25 8.01
N VAL A 94 -4.55 11.64 9.18
CA VAL A 94 -5.65 11.48 10.14
C VAL A 94 -5.81 12.81 10.86
N PRO A 95 -6.93 13.55 10.71
CA PRO A 95 -7.00 14.96 11.10
C PRO A 95 -6.64 15.22 12.56
N TYR A 96 -7.08 14.35 13.48
CA TYR A 96 -6.74 14.44 14.89
C TYR A 96 -5.24 14.27 15.14
N SER A 97 -4.67 13.16 14.68
CA SER A 97 -3.26 12.84 14.89
C SER A 97 -2.32 13.83 14.21
N TYR A 98 -2.67 14.29 13.01
CA TYR A 98 -1.90 15.29 12.28
C TYR A 98 -1.96 16.67 12.96
N GLY A 99 -3.15 17.12 13.39
CA GLY A 99 -3.33 18.44 14.01
C GLY A 99 -2.71 18.58 15.39
N TYR A 100 -2.60 17.48 16.15
CA TYR A 100 -2.09 17.48 17.52
C TYR A 100 -0.72 16.79 17.68
N GLY A 101 -0.10 16.33 16.59
CA GLY A 101 1.15 15.57 16.64
C GLY A 101 1.06 14.25 17.42
N ALA A 102 -0.15 13.70 17.54
CA ALA A 102 -0.39 12.48 18.31
C ALA A 102 0.03 11.26 17.48
N PRO A 103 0.71 10.27 18.09
CA PRO A 103 1.04 9.04 17.39
C PRO A 103 -0.24 8.30 16.96
N ILE A 104 -0.20 7.66 15.80
CA ILE A 104 -1.17 6.61 15.45
C ILE A 104 -0.74 5.37 16.24
N VAL A 105 -1.61 4.86 17.10
CA VAL A 105 -1.42 3.64 17.90
C VAL A 105 -2.15 2.46 17.30
#